data_AF-D8V3H9-F1
#
_entry.id   AF-D8V3H9-F1
#
_cell.length_a   1.000
_cell.length_b   1.000
_cell.length_c   1.000
_cell.angle_alpha   90.00
_cell.angle_beta   90.00
_cell.angle_gamma   90.00
#
_symmetry.space_group_name_H-M   'P 1'
#
loop_
_entity.id
_entity.type
_entity.pdbx_description
1 polymer ?
#
loop_
_entity_poly.entity_id
_entity_poly.type
_entity_poly.pdbx_seq_one_letter_code
_entity_poly.pdbx_strand_id
1 'polypeptide(L)'
;ELAGKDAFGRGSGIAIMKAPRVLPRVIRLPDELSDKKGASYCLLSSVIQAHMADLFTGREVVSYSQFRVTRNSDLWVDEEEVKNLRQALQSELHSRQYGFAVRLEVGRACPPHLADFLLNQFDIDRSRLFTVDGPVNLGRLLEIANTHDQAELKFPPYVANYPNKLSGPDLFATLRKHDALLHHPFESFQPVINFIQCAAADPSVVAIKQTIYRAGSNSELMEAL
;
A
#
# COMPACT_ATOMS: atom_id res chain seq x y z
N GLU A 1 -24.51 -9.77 -8.48
CA GLU A 1 -25.98 -9.80 -8.46
C GLU A 1 -26.43 -11.22 -8.22
N LEU A 2 -27.42 -11.38 -7.35
CA LEU A 2 -27.92 -12.67 -6.92
C LEU A 2 -29.42 -12.75 -7.22
N ALA A 3 -29.86 -13.86 -7.80
CA ALA A 3 -31.27 -14.22 -7.92
C ALA A 3 -31.66 -15.27 -6.87
N GLY A 4 -32.97 -15.50 -6.74
CA GLY A 4 -33.54 -16.36 -5.70
C GLY A 4 -33.71 -15.66 -4.36
N LYS A 5 -34.33 -16.36 -3.41
CA LYS A 5 -34.64 -15.83 -2.07
C LYS A 5 -33.45 -16.04 -1.14
N ASP A 6 -33.11 -15.02 -0.35
CA ASP A 6 -32.19 -15.20 0.77
C ASP A 6 -32.87 -15.96 1.93
N ALA A 7 -32.10 -16.28 2.98
CA ALA A 7 -32.60 -16.94 4.18
C ALA A 7 -33.73 -16.17 4.91
N PHE A 8 -33.97 -14.91 4.53
CA PHE A 8 -35.00 -14.03 5.08
C PHE A 8 -36.15 -13.77 4.08
N GLY A 9 -36.20 -14.50 2.97
CA GLY A 9 -37.26 -14.41 1.97
C GLY A 9 -37.22 -13.16 1.08
N ARG A 10 -36.15 -12.37 1.13
CA ARG A 10 -35.97 -11.18 0.28
C ARG A 10 -35.54 -11.62 -1.13
N GLY A 11 -36.09 -10.96 -2.15
CA GLY A 11 -35.83 -11.24 -3.57
C GLY A 11 -34.40 -10.88 -4.02
N SER A 12 -34.23 -10.71 -5.33
CA SER A 12 -32.93 -10.40 -5.97
C SER A 12 -32.17 -9.29 -5.23
N GLY A 13 -30.84 -9.48 -5.09
CA GLY A 13 -30.01 -8.59 -4.29
C GLY A 13 -28.61 -8.40 -4.84
N ILE A 14 -28.02 -7.24 -4.55
CA ILE A 14 -26.62 -6.96 -4.81
C ILE A 14 -25.82 -7.23 -3.54
N ALA A 15 -24.81 -8.08 -3.62
CA ALA A 15 -23.86 -8.33 -2.55
C ALA A 15 -22.51 -7.69 -2.90
N ILE A 16 -21.96 -6.91 -1.95
CA ILE A 16 -20.60 -6.37 -2.06
C ILE A 16 -19.68 -7.21 -1.19
N MET A 17 -18.72 -7.88 -1.81
CA MET A 17 -17.70 -8.65 -1.12
C MET A 17 -16.37 -7.89 -1.11
N LYS A 18 -15.82 -7.66 0.08
CA LYS A 18 -14.46 -7.14 0.21
C LYS A 18 -13.49 -8.30 0.09
N ALA A 19 -12.61 -8.26 -0.91
CA ALA A 19 -11.54 -9.24 -1.01
C ALA A 19 -10.62 -9.11 0.24
N PRO A 20 -10.38 -10.18 1.02
CA PRO A 20 -9.66 -10.11 2.29
C PRO A 20 -8.28 -9.47 2.14
N ARG A 21 -7.88 -8.60 3.08
CA ARG A 21 -6.56 -7.92 3.04
C ARG A 21 -5.40 -8.83 3.46
N VAL A 22 -5.68 -9.88 4.22
CA VAL A 22 -4.68 -10.84 4.73
C VAL A 22 -4.19 -11.82 3.67
N LEU A 23 -4.89 -11.92 2.53
CA LEU A 23 -4.54 -12.82 1.44
C LEU A 23 -3.79 -12.07 0.34
N PRO A 24 -2.77 -12.69 -0.29
CA PRO A 24 -2.06 -12.10 -1.41
C PRO A 24 -3.01 -11.86 -2.59
N ARG A 25 -2.76 -10.80 -3.35
CA ARG A 25 -3.63 -10.45 -4.50
C ARG A 25 -3.23 -11.19 -5.76
N VAL A 26 -1.93 -11.49 -5.86
CA VAL A 26 -1.35 -12.33 -6.87
C VAL A 26 -0.78 -13.58 -6.19
N ILE A 27 -1.27 -14.74 -6.58
CA ILE A 27 -0.94 -16.04 -5.98
C ILE A 27 -0.02 -16.77 -6.95
N ARG A 28 1.20 -17.13 -6.52
CA ARG A 28 2.09 -18.00 -7.29
C ARG A 28 1.52 -19.43 -7.27
N LEU A 29 1.38 -20.03 -8.44
CA LEU A 29 0.95 -21.42 -8.57
C LEU A 29 2.18 -22.36 -8.52
N PRO A 30 2.00 -23.61 -8.04
CA PRO A 30 3.03 -24.64 -8.14
C PRO A 30 3.49 -24.84 -9.59
N ASP A 31 4.80 -25.03 -9.78
CA ASP A 31 5.41 -25.11 -11.11
C ASP A 31 4.90 -26.35 -11.88
N GLU A 32 4.47 -27.41 -11.18
CA GLU A 32 3.93 -28.66 -11.77
C GLU A 32 2.56 -28.48 -12.45
N LEU A 33 1.86 -27.36 -12.20
CA LEU A 33 0.58 -27.05 -12.83
C LEU A 33 0.74 -26.42 -14.22
N SER A 34 1.96 -26.17 -14.68
CA SER A 34 2.25 -25.52 -15.95
C SER A 34 3.20 -26.36 -16.80
N ASP A 35 2.75 -26.78 -17.98
CA ASP A 35 3.60 -27.44 -18.98
C ASP A 35 4.62 -26.49 -19.64
N LYS A 36 4.51 -25.18 -19.37
CA LYS A 36 5.40 -24.14 -19.90
C LYS A 36 6.50 -23.81 -18.91
N LYS A 37 7.70 -23.58 -19.43
CA LYS A 37 8.81 -22.99 -18.67
C LYS A 37 8.42 -21.59 -18.19
N GLY A 38 8.65 -21.31 -16.92
CA GLY A 38 8.36 -20.02 -16.29
C GLY A 38 7.46 -20.18 -15.06
N ALA A 39 7.11 -19.06 -14.44
CA ALA A 39 6.24 -19.05 -13.28
C ALA A 39 4.80 -18.69 -13.64
N SER A 40 3.87 -19.43 -13.08
CA SER A 40 2.44 -19.21 -13.26
C SER A 40 1.82 -18.50 -12.06
N TYR A 41 0.88 -17.62 -12.33
CA TYR A 41 0.22 -16.79 -11.33
C TYR A 41 -1.28 -16.77 -11.54
N CYS A 42 -2.02 -16.72 -10.42
CA CYS A 42 -3.46 -16.55 -10.41
C CYS A 42 -3.83 -15.30 -9.61
N LEU A 43 -4.83 -14.55 -10.08
CA LEU A 43 -5.37 -13.45 -9.30
C LEU A 43 -6.33 -14.01 -8.24
N LEU A 44 -6.27 -13.46 -7.03
CA LEU A 44 -7.24 -13.81 -5.99
C LEU A 44 -8.68 -13.57 -6.45
N SER A 45 -8.92 -12.56 -7.30
CA SER A 45 -10.24 -12.31 -7.87
C SER A 45 -10.72 -13.44 -8.80
N SER A 46 -9.81 -14.10 -9.53
CA SER A 46 -10.13 -15.27 -10.34
C SER A 46 -10.51 -16.47 -9.46
N VAL A 47 -9.81 -16.67 -8.33
CA VAL A 47 -10.17 -17.71 -7.35
C VAL A 47 -11.55 -17.45 -6.73
N ILE A 48 -11.81 -16.21 -6.29
CA ILE A 48 -13.13 -15.83 -5.75
C ILE A 48 -14.24 -16.04 -6.78
N GLN A 49 -13.97 -15.71 -8.05
CA GLN A 49 -14.91 -15.93 -9.13
C GLN A 49 -15.21 -17.42 -9.34
N ALA A 50 -14.17 -18.27 -9.36
CA ALA A 50 -14.34 -19.71 -9.55
C ALA A 50 -15.17 -20.37 -8.42
N HIS A 51 -15.09 -19.83 -7.21
CA HIS A 51 -15.79 -20.33 -6.02
C HIS A 51 -17.02 -19.48 -5.62
N MET A 52 -17.57 -18.69 -6.55
CA MET A 52 -18.66 -17.77 -6.20
C MET A 52 -19.95 -18.50 -5.79
N ALA A 53 -20.19 -19.70 -6.32
CA ALA A 53 -21.31 -20.55 -5.93
C ALA A 53 -21.19 -21.06 -4.48
N ASP A 54 -19.97 -21.36 -4.03
CA ASP A 54 -19.70 -21.78 -2.65
C ASP A 54 -19.93 -20.63 -1.66
N LEU A 55 -19.61 -19.39 -2.09
CA LEU A 55 -19.78 -18.18 -1.27
C LEU A 55 -21.24 -17.73 -1.13
N PHE A 56 -22.10 -18.09 -2.08
CA PHE A 56 -23.52 -17.73 -2.11
C PHE A 56 -24.42 -18.97 -2.24
N THR A 57 -24.22 -19.95 -1.37
CA THR A 57 -24.98 -21.21 -1.38
C THR A 57 -26.49 -20.96 -1.35
N GLY A 58 -27.23 -21.70 -2.19
CA GLY A 58 -28.69 -21.58 -2.29
C GLY A 58 -29.19 -20.36 -3.08
N ARG A 59 -28.29 -19.56 -3.66
CA ARG A 59 -28.61 -18.47 -4.57
C ARG A 59 -27.94 -18.65 -5.91
N GLU A 60 -28.56 -18.09 -6.94
CA GLU A 60 -28.00 -18.07 -8.29
C GLU A 60 -27.21 -16.78 -8.50
N VAL A 61 -25.96 -16.89 -8.92
CA VAL A 61 -25.11 -15.76 -9.28
C VAL A 61 -25.39 -15.40 -10.74
N VAL A 62 -26.18 -14.34 -10.96
CA VAL A 62 -26.60 -13.91 -12.31
C VAL A 62 -25.51 -13.11 -13.00
N SER A 63 -24.84 -12.23 -12.25
CA SER A 63 -23.80 -11.37 -12.77
C SER A 63 -22.80 -11.00 -11.67
N TYR A 64 -21.56 -10.73 -12.04
CA TYR A 64 -20.54 -10.23 -11.12
C TYR A 64 -19.68 -9.19 -11.82
N SER A 65 -19.11 -8.28 -11.06
CA SER A 65 -18.12 -7.33 -11.57
C SER A 65 -17.13 -6.96 -10.48
N GLN A 66 -15.85 -6.90 -10.85
CA GLN A 66 -14.82 -6.36 -9.98
C GLN A 66 -14.86 -4.84 -10.05
N PHE A 67 -14.71 -4.18 -8.91
CA PHE A 67 -14.64 -2.73 -8.85
C PHE A 67 -13.62 -2.24 -7.82
N ARG A 68 -13.16 -1.01 -8.01
CA ARG A 68 -12.31 -0.27 -7.07
C ARG A 68 -12.87 1.13 -6.89
N VAL A 69 -13.00 1.55 -5.64
CA VAL A 69 -13.25 2.95 -5.30
C VAL A 69 -11.94 3.56 -4.81
N THR A 70 -11.57 4.70 -5.38
CA THR A 70 -10.51 5.55 -4.85
C THR A 70 -11.17 6.69 -4.09
N ARG A 71 -10.70 6.92 -2.86
CA ARG A 71 -11.18 8.00 -1.99
C ARG A 71 -10.10 9.06 -1.84
N ASN A 72 -10.55 10.30 -1.71
CA ASN A 72 -9.68 11.40 -1.34
C ASN A 72 -9.01 11.10 0.01
N SER A 73 -7.80 11.60 0.17
CA SER A 73 -6.99 11.47 1.38
C SER A 73 -6.77 12.79 2.10
N ASP A 74 -7.45 13.87 1.68
CA ASP A 74 -7.35 15.17 2.34
C ASP A 74 -7.71 15.03 3.82
N LEU A 75 -6.78 15.42 4.66
CA LEU A 75 -6.93 15.56 6.09
C LEU A 75 -7.22 17.05 6.32
N TRP A 76 -8.44 17.38 6.70
CA TRP A 76 -8.78 18.74 7.13
C TRP A 76 -8.61 18.80 8.65
N VAL A 77 -7.65 19.59 9.10
CA VAL A 77 -7.50 19.94 10.52
C VAL A 77 -7.51 21.46 10.60
N ASP A 78 -8.44 22.00 11.36
CA ASP A 78 -8.45 23.43 11.66
C ASP A 78 -7.34 23.74 12.67
N GLU A 79 -6.27 24.38 12.21
CA GLU A 79 -5.12 24.71 13.06
C GLU A 79 -5.46 25.79 14.11
N GLU A 80 -6.51 26.59 13.90
CA GLU A 80 -6.93 27.64 14.83
C GLU A 80 -7.78 27.09 15.98
N GLU A 81 -8.54 26.01 15.75
CA GLU A 81 -9.39 25.39 16.77
C GLU A 81 -8.66 24.33 17.63
N VAL A 82 -7.47 23.88 17.22
CA VAL A 82 -6.82 22.72 17.82
C VAL A 82 -5.56 23.10 18.62
N LYS A 83 -5.64 22.97 19.95
CA LYS A 83 -4.50 23.18 20.87
C LYS A 83 -3.35 22.17 20.72
N ASN A 84 -3.63 20.98 20.19
CA ASN A 84 -2.63 19.92 19.97
C ASN A 84 -2.82 19.28 18.58
N LEU A 85 -2.15 19.88 17.60
CA LEU A 85 -2.21 19.47 16.20
C LEU A 85 -1.84 17.99 15.99
N ARG A 86 -0.90 17.44 16.78
CA ARG A 86 -0.50 16.01 16.70
C ARG A 86 -1.68 15.08 16.99
N GLN A 87 -2.43 15.37 18.05
CA GLN A 87 -3.56 14.54 18.47
C GLN A 87 -4.72 14.62 17.47
N ALA A 88 -4.99 15.81 16.91
CA ALA A 88 -5.99 15.96 15.87
C ALA A 88 -5.61 15.24 14.57
N LEU A 89 -4.35 15.37 14.12
CA LEU A 89 -3.85 14.63 12.96
C LEU A 89 -3.93 13.10 13.16
N GLN A 90 -3.60 12.58 14.34
CA GLN A 90 -3.77 11.15 14.65
C GLN A 90 -5.23 10.72 14.52
N SER A 91 -6.16 11.53 15.03
CA SER A 91 -7.60 11.24 14.95
C SER A 91 -8.10 11.25 13.51
N GLU A 92 -7.71 12.24 12.70
CA GLU A 92 -8.07 12.31 11.28
C GLU A 92 -7.41 11.22 10.42
N LEU A 93 -6.22 10.75 10.79
CA LEU A 93 -5.61 9.60 10.11
C LEU A 93 -6.45 8.32 10.24
N HIS A 94 -7.18 8.15 11.34
CA HIS A 94 -8.14 7.05 11.49
C HIS A 94 -9.39 7.24 10.62
N SER A 95 -9.83 8.49 10.42
CA SER A 95 -11.00 8.83 9.58
C SER A 95 -10.71 8.76 8.07
N ARG A 96 -9.43 8.79 7.66
CA ARG A 96 -8.97 8.79 6.25
C ARG A 96 -9.63 7.74 5.35
N GLN A 97 -10.03 6.59 5.88
CA GLN A 97 -10.70 5.55 5.10
C GLN A 97 -12.14 5.93 4.66
N TYR A 98 -12.69 7.01 5.21
CA TYR A 98 -14.04 7.53 4.95
C TYR A 98 -14.06 8.78 4.08
N GLY A 99 -12.91 9.26 3.57
CA GLY A 99 -12.85 10.39 2.65
C GLY A 99 -13.76 10.24 1.43
N PHE A 100 -14.13 11.36 0.80
CA PHE A 100 -15.05 11.36 -0.35
C PHE A 100 -14.55 10.47 -1.48
N ALA A 101 -15.46 9.69 -2.09
CA ALA A 101 -15.11 8.87 -3.22
C ALA A 101 -14.90 9.74 -4.47
N VAL A 102 -13.75 9.58 -5.13
CA VAL A 102 -13.33 10.45 -6.24
C VAL A 102 -13.20 9.71 -7.57
N ARG A 103 -13.14 8.37 -7.54
CA ARG A 103 -13.03 7.56 -8.75
C ARG A 103 -13.63 6.18 -8.53
N LEU A 104 -14.40 5.73 -9.51
CA LEU A 104 -14.88 4.35 -9.60
C LEU A 104 -14.25 3.68 -10.82
N GLU A 105 -13.52 2.60 -10.59
CA GLU A 105 -13.05 1.70 -11.64
C GLU A 105 -13.88 0.43 -11.61
N VAL A 106 -14.33 -0.05 -12.78
CA VAL A 106 -15.04 -1.33 -12.95
C VAL A 106 -14.45 -2.12 -14.10
N GLY A 107 -14.58 -3.45 -14.08
CA GLY A 107 -14.18 -4.28 -15.22
C GLY A 107 -15.01 -3.97 -16.48
N ARG A 108 -14.43 -4.15 -17.67
CA ARG A 108 -15.08 -3.88 -18.97
C ARG A 108 -16.43 -4.59 -19.15
N ALA A 109 -16.56 -5.80 -18.61
CA ALA A 109 -17.79 -6.60 -18.66
C ALA A 109 -18.82 -6.23 -17.57
N CYS A 110 -18.60 -5.15 -16.82
CA CYS A 110 -19.52 -4.70 -15.78
C CYS A 110 -20.90 -4.35 -16.38
N PRO A 111 -21.99 -4.99 -15.93
CA PRO A 111 -23.33 -4.61 -16.35
C PRO A 111 -23.62 -3.14 -16.01
N PRO A 112 -24.26 -2.36 -16.91
CA PRO A 112 -24.53 -0.94 -16.68
C PRO A 112 -25.29 -0.67 -15.38
N HIS A 113 -26.29 -1.48 -15.04
CA HIS A 113 -27.07 -1.31 -13.80
C HIS A 113 -26.23 -1.50 -12.54
N LEU A 114 -25.22 -2.37 -12.57
CA LEU A 114 -24.29 -2.52 -11.44
C LEU A 114 -23.34 -1.33 -11.32
N ALA A 115 -22.87 -0.78 -12.45
CA ALA A 115 -22.07 0.45 -12.44
C ALA A 115 -22.88 1.62 -11.86
N ASP A 116 -24.15 1.75 -12.27
CA ASP A 116 -25.05 2.81 -11.82
C ASP A 116 -25.40 2.68 -10.34
N PHE A 117 -25.63 1.45 -9.87
CA PHE A 117 -25.76 1.15 -8.45
C PHE A 117 -24.52 1.62 -7.67
N LEU A 118 -23.32 1.30 -8.15
CA LEU A 118 -22.07 1.70 -7.48
C LEU A 118 -21.87 3.23 -7.50
N LEU A 119 -22.18 3.90 -8.61
CA LEU A 119 -22.11 5.37 -8.71
C LEU A 119 -23.02 6.03 -7.67
N ASN A 120 -24.27 5.58 -7.57
CA ASN A 120 -25.22 6.08 -6.58
C ASN A 120 -24.80 5.75 -5.14
N GLN A 121 -24.32 4.53 -4.90
CA GLN A 121 -23.91 4.08 -3.56
C GLN A 121 -22.70 4.84 -3.01
N PHE A 122 -21.82 5.32 -3.88
CA PHE A 122 -20.62 6.06 -3.49
C PHE A 122 -20.71 7.57 -3.76
N ASP A 123 -21.85 8.05 -4.25
CA ASP A 123 -22.07 9.45 -4.64
C ASP A 123 -20.98 9.97 -5.59
N ILE A 124 -20.74 9.22 -6.67
CA ILE A 124 -19.72 9.52 -7.67
C ILE A 124 -20.42 9.90 -8.98
N ASP A 125 -20.06 11.05 -9.55
CA ASP A 125 -20.52 11.44 -10.88
C ASP A 125 -20.00 10.48 -11.96
N ARG A 126 -20.84 10.19 -12.98
CA ARG A 126 -20.49 9.25 -14.05
C ARG A 126 -19.23 9.65 -14.82
N SER A 127 -18.87 10.93 -14.90
CA SER A 127 -17.60 11.38 -15.52
C SER A 127 -16.35 10.80 -14.83
N ARG A 128 -16.50 10.28 -13.61
CA ARG A 128 -15.44 9.64 -12.82
C ARG A 128 -15.54 8.10 -12.80
N LEU A 129 -16.36 7.52 -13.68
CA LEU A 129 -16.44 6.10 -13.96
C LEU A 129 -15.39 5.71 -15.01
N PHE A 130 -14.55 4.73 -14.68
CA PHE A 130 -13.54 4.18 -15.58
C PHE A 130 -13.78 2.69 -15.78
N THR A 131 -14.06 2.29 -17.01
CA THR A 131 -14.14 0.89 -17.41
C THR A 131 -12.76 0.42 -17.87
N VAL A 132 -12.22 -0.63 -17.24
CA VAL A 132 -10.88 -1.14 -17.54
C VAL A 132 -10.91 -2.49 -18.27
N ASP A 133 -10.02 -2.65 -19.24
CA ASP A 133 -9.80 -3.92 -19.94
C ASP A 133 -8.77 -4.77 -19.18
N GLY A 134 -9.25 -5.61 -18.28
CA GLY A 134 -8.44 -6.41 -17.37
C GLY A 134 -8.86 -6.27 -15.90
N PRO A 135 -8.01 -6.70 -14.95
CA PRO A 135 -8.32 -6.61 -13.52
C PRO A 135 -8.31 -5.15 -13.06
N VAL A 136 -9.26 -4.79 -12.19
CA VAL A 136 -9.19 -3.51 -11.47
C VAL A 136 -7.96 -3.48 -10.58
N ASN A 137 -7.36 -2.29 -10.40
CA ASN A 137 -6.16 -2.11 -9.59
C ASN A 137 -4.93 -2.89 -10.09
N LEU A 138 -4.51 -2.64 -11.34
CA LEU A 138 -3.31 -3.23 -11.95
C LEU A 138 -2.02 -3.04 -11.13
N GLY A 139 -1.95 -2.00 -10.28
CA GLY A 139 -0.80 -1.78 -9.40
C GLY A 139 -0.49 -2.96 -8.47
N ARG A 140 -1.46 -3.86 -8.22
CA ARG A 140 -1.24 -5.10 -7.46
C ARG A 140 -0.29 -6.07 -8.16
N LEU A 141 -0.13 -5.98 -9.48
CA LEU A 141 0.81 -6.82 -10.23
C LEU A 141 2.27 -6.50 -9.91
N LEU A 142 2.57 -5.36 -9.27
CA LEU A 142 3.92 -5.08 -8.75
C LEU A 142 4.37 -6.12 -7.72
N GLU A 143 3.45 -6.84 -7.06
CA GLU A 143 3.78 -7.98 -6.20
C GLU A 143 4.57 -9.07 -6.96
N ILE A 144 4.35 -9.24 -8.27
CA ILE A 144 5.09 -10.21 -9.10
C ILE A 144 6.57 -9.83 -9.18
N ALA A 145 6.86 -8.56 -9.47
CA ALA A 145 8.23 -8.06 -9.57
C ALA A 145 9.00 -8.20 -8.25
N ASN A 146 8.31 -8.08 -7.12
CA ASN A 146 8.91 -8.17 -5.79
C ASN A 146 9.09 -9.61 -5.28
N THR A 147 8.31 -10.57 -5.77
CA THR A 147 8.32 -11.96 -5.29
C THR A 147 9.18 -12.90 -6.13
N HIS A 148 9.51 -12.53 -7.36
CA HIS A 148 10.36 -13.36 -8.22
C HIS A 148 11.84 -13.14 -7.94
N ASP A 149 12.59 -14.21 -7.68
CA ASP A 149 14.04 -14.17 -7.50
C ASP A 149 14.78 -14.51 -8.81
N GLN A 150 14.46 -13.77 -9.87
CA GLN A 150 15.16 -13.84 -11.15
C GLN A 150 16.02 -12.58 -11.30
N ALA A 151 17.29 -12.70 -10.95
CA ALA A 151 18.23 -11.60 -10.97
C ALA A 151 18.37 -10.99 -12.37
N GLU A 152 18.23 -11.80 -13.42
CA GLU A 152 18.27 -11.40 -14.82
C GLU A 152 17.12 -10.48 -15.26
N LEU A 153 16.00 -10.48 -14.52
CA LEU A 153 14.85 -9.61 -14.77
C LEU A 153 14.84 -8.36 -13.90
N LYS A 154 15.88 -8.17 -13.07
CA LYS A 154 15.99 -7.05 -12.14
C LYS A 154 17.18 -6.18 -12.48
N PHE A 155 17.11 -4.91 -12.07
CA PHE A 155 18.30 -4.07 -12.04
C PHE A 155 19.32 -4.68 -11.06
N PRO A 156 20.62 -4.68 -11.39
CA PRO A 156 21.65 -5.10 -10.47
C PRO A 156 21.53 -4.32 -9.15
N PRO A 157 21.64 -5.00 -7.99
CA PRO A 157 21.59 -4.29 -6.71
C PRO A 157 22.74 -3.29 -6.64
N TYR A 158 22.43 -2.06 -6.25
CA TYR A 158 23.43 -1.04 -6.00
C TYR A 158 23.78 -1.03 -4.51
N VAL A 159 25.03 -1.33 -4.19
CA VAL A 159 25.55 -1.23 -2.82
C VAL A 159 26.18 0.14 -2.65
N ALA A 160 25.57 0.97 -1.81
CA ALA A 160 26.07 2.31 -1.52
C ALA A 160 27.39 2.23 -0.75
N ASN A 161 28.37 3.04 -1.15
CA ASN A 161 29.67 3.06 -0.49
C ASN A 161 29.59 3.83 0.82
N TYR A 162 30.34 3.40 1.83
CA TYR A 162 30.54 4.20 3.03
C TYR A 162 31.62 5.27 2.75
N PRO A 163 31.38 6.57 2.98
CA PRO A 163 32.36 7.61 2.68
C PRO A 163 33.62 7.47 3.54
N ASN A 164 34.78 7.25 2.92
CA ASN A 164 36.07 7.07 3.61
C ASN A 164 36.43 8.20 4.58
N LYS A 165 35.95 9.43 4.32
CA LYS A 165 36.20 10.57 5.20
C LYS A 165 35.50 10.42 6.56
N LEU A 166 34.42 9.65 6.64
CA LEU A 166 33.59 9.46 7.84
C LEU A 166 33.81 8.10 8.52
N SER A 167 34.78 7.31 8.05
CA SER A 167 35.07 5.97 8.60
C SER A 167 36.09 6.00 9.74
N GLY A 168 36.50 7.18 10.19
CA GLY A 168 37.41 7.36 11.33
C GLY A 168 36.74 7.04 12.67
N PRO A 169 37.54 6.84 13.73
CA PRO A 169 37.03 6.41 15.05
C PRO A 169 36.24 7.49 15.80
N ASP A 170 36.43 8.78 15.48
CA ASP A 170 35.70 9.90 16.07
C ASP A 170 35.06 10.75 14.97
N LEU A 171 33.74 10.60 14.84
CA LEU A 171 32.95 11.33 13.85
C LEU A 171 32.86 12.82 14.20
N PHE A 172 32.79 13.18 15.47
CA PHE A 172 32.76 14.59 15.89
C PHE A 172 34.09 15.29 15.60
N ALA A 173 35.23 14.63 15.81
CA ALA A 173 36.53 15.18 15.44
C ALA A 173 36.66 15.42 13.94
N THR A 174 36.08 14.52 13.14
CA THR A 174 36.04 14.68 11.67
C THR A 174 35.20 15.91 11.29
N LEU A 175 33.99 16.01 11.84
CA LEU A 175 33.05 17.11 11.54
C LEU A 175 33.54 18.48 12.05
N ARG A 176 34.37 18.52 13.10
CA ARG A 176 35.02 19.77 13.56
C ARG A 176 36.03 20.32 12.56
N LYS A 177 36.63 19.47 11.71
CA LYS A 177 37.67 19.88 10.76
C LYS A 177 37.10 20.35 9.43
N HIS A 178 36.08 19.64 8.93
CA HIS A 178 35.50 19.88 7.62
C HIS A 178 34.01 19.52 7.60
N ASP A 179 33.25 20.23 6.78
CA ASP A 179 31.87 19.87 6.46
C ASP A 179 31.81 18.52 5.75
N ALA A 180 30.72 17.77 5.99
CA ALA A 180 30.43 16.51 5.34
C ALA A 180 29.13 16.63 4.53
N LEU A 181 29.21 16.26 3.25
CA LEU A 181 28.06 16.14 2.37
C LEU A 181 27.90 14.66 1.98
N LEU A 182 26.67 14.15 2.08
CA LEU A 182 26.31 12.79 1.69
C LEU A 182 25.39 12.83 0.47
N HIS A 183 25.71 12.05 -0.55
CA HIS A 183 24.92 11.95 -1.77
C HIS A 183 24.17 10.60 -1.83
N HIS A 184 22.95 10.57 -1.29
CA HIS A 184 22.10 9.39 -1.37
C HIS A 184 21.41 9.27 -2.75
N PRO A 185 21.20 8.03 -3.27
CA PRO A 185 21.48 6.73 -2.65
C PRO A 185 22.90 6.20 -2.92
N PHE A 186 23.82 7.01 -3.46
CA PHE A 186 25.16 6.58 -3.87
C PHE A 186 26.10 6.32 -2.67
N GLU A 187 25.95 7.13 -1.63
CA GLU A 187 26.61 6.96 -0.35
C GLU A 187 25.65 6.42 0.70
N SER A 188 26.17 5.56 1.58
CA SER A 188 25.40 4.92 2.63
C SER A 188 24.79 5.96 3.59
N PHE A 189 23.58 5.68 4.10
CA PHE A 189 22.95 6.47 5.16
C PHE A 189 23.51 6.14 6.56
N GLN A 190 24.30 5.07 6.67
CA GLN A 190 24.90 4.62 7.94
C GLN A 190 25.68 5.70 8.71
N PRO A 191 26.45 6.62 8.09
CA PRO A 191 27.13 7.68 8.83
C PRO A 191 26.18 8.56 9.65
N VAL A 192 24.94 8.78 9.17
CA VAL A 192 23.92 9.56 9.90
C VAL A 192 23.42 8.80 11.12
N ILE A 193 23.21 7.48 10.98
CA ILE A 193 22.82 6.62 12.11
C ILE A 193 23.94 6.60 13.16
N ASN A 194 25.18 6.38 12.72
CA ASN A 194 26.36 6.38 13.59
C ASN A 194 26.53 7.73 14.31
N PHE A 195 26.30 8.85 13.62
CA PHE A 195 26.33 10.18 14.24
C PHE A 195 25.35 10.30 15.40
N ILE A 196 24.11 9.86 15.20
CA ILE A 196 23.08 9.93 16.23
C ILE A 196 23.38 8.98 17.39
N GLN A 197 23.86 7.76 17.10
CA GLN A 197 24.28 6.80 18.13
C GLN A 197 25.47 7.32 18.96
N CYS A 198 26.49 7.89 18.31
CA CYS A 198 27.61 8.53 19.00
C CYS A 198 27.13 9.71 19.85
N ALA A 199 26.21 10.53 19.34
CA ALA A 199 25.65 11.64 20.08
C ALA A 199 24.84 11.19 21.31
N ALA A 200 24.07 10.12 21.19
CA ALA A 200 23.28 9.58 22.28
C ALA A 200 24.14 8.96 23.40
N ALA A 201 25.31 8.41 23.05
CA ALA A 201 26.22 7.76 24.00
C ALA A 201 27.28 8.70 24.62
N ASP A 202 27.51 9.89 24.04
CA ASP A 202 28.54 10.83 24.51
C ASP A 202 28.05 11.65 25.72
N PRO A 203 28.69 11.55 26.90
CA PRO A 203 28.32 12.32 28.09
C PRO A 203 28.43 13.85 27.91
N SER A 204 29.15 14.30 26.89
CA SER A 204 29.34 15.72 26.57
C SER A 204 28.18 16.31 25.75
N VAL A 205 27.31 15.46 25.20
CA VAL A 205 26.15 15.90 24.42
C VAL A 205 25.00 16.23 25.37
N VAL A 206 24.64 17.51 25.42
CA VAL A 206 23.59 18.01 26.31
C VAL A 206 22.19 17.77 25.76
N ALA A 207 22.01 17.85 24.45
CA ALA A 207 20.71 17.69 23.80
C ALA A 207 20.85 17.30 22.32
N ILE A 208 19.90 16.49 21.83
CA ILE A 208 19.72 16.16 20.42
C ILE A 208 18.36 16.71 19.99
N LYS A 209 18.34 17.52 18.91
CA LYS A 209 17.10 18.03 18.30
C LYS A 209 17.04 17.60 16.85
N GLN A 210 15.92 17.01 16.44
CA GLN A 210 15.71 16.59 15.06
C GLN A 210 14.24 16.64 14.66
N THR A 211 14.00 16.69 13.35
CA THR A 211 12.65 16.62 12.78
C THR A 211 12.42 15.23 12.22
N ILE A 212 11.34 14.58 12.66
CA ILE A 212 10.94 13.25 12.19
C ILE A 212 9.66 13.42 11.39
N TYR A 213 9.69 13.00 10.13
CA TYR A 213 8.50 13.05 9.25
C TYR A 213 7.85 11.67 9.09
N ARG A 214 8.61 10.69 8.58
CA ARG A 214 8.18 9.29 8.43
C ARG A 214 9.32 8.38 8.89
N ALA A 215 9.25 7.90 10.12
CA ALA A 215 10.12 6.83 10.58
C ALA A 215 9.56 5.49 10.09
N GLY A 216 10.42 4.63 9.55
CA GLY A 216 10.04 3.24 9.26
C GLY A 216 9.63 2.53 10.55
N SER A 217 8.77 1.51 10.42
CA SER A 217 8.23 0.77 11.58
C SER A 217 9.29 0.07 12.45
N ASN A 218 10.49 -0.18 11.89
CA ASN A 218 11.71 -0.57 12.61
C ASN A 218 12.83 0.38 12.19
N SER A 219 13.04 1.48 12.90
CA SER A 219 14.10 2.44 12.57
C SER A 219 15.15 2.42 13.67
N GLU A 220 16.39 2.02 13.34
CA GLU A 220 17.54 2.09 14.25
C GLU A 220 17.73 3.50 14.83
N LEU A 221 17.31 4.53 14.08
CA LEU A 221 17.27 5.91 14.55
C LEU A 221 16.33 6.10 15.75
N MET A 222 15.17 5.45 15.76
CA MET A 222 14.20 5.57 16.85
C MET A 222 14.64 4.81 18.10
N GLU A 223 15.48 3.78 17.97
CA GLU A 223 16.07 3.08 19.12
C GLU A 223 17.20 3.87 19.78
N ALA A 224 17.89 4.72 19.00
CA ALA A 224 19.00 5.53 19.47
C ALA A 224 18.59 6.87 20.12
N LEU A 225 17.30 7.22 20.11
CA LEU A 225 16.75 8.50 20.60
C LEU A 225 15.83 8.29 21.79
#